data_AF-A0A2Z4RFX0-F1
#
_entry.id   AF-A0A2Z4RFX0-F1
#
_cell.length_a   1.000
_cell.length_b   1.000
_cell.length_c   1.000
_cell.angle_alpha   90.00
_cell.angle_beta   90.00
_cell.angle_gamma   90.00
#
_symmetry.space_group_name_H-M   'P 1'
#
loop_
_entity.id
_entity.type
_entity.pdbx_description
1 polymer ?
#
loop_
_entity_poly.entity_id
_entity_poly.type
_entity_poly.pdbx_seq_one_letter_code
_entity_poly.pdbx_strand_id
1 'polypeptide(L)'
;MTNIHDQAMNYVYQQILQRLLSFFSRAERTALQLLIQRLGVAAGGMERIGEFKVLAIHSGTRDSCYTLALLRAAQLTIASRSPKTFRLRVASLRLNDCNPIALENIHRTNNALFLYDDPRVEVLMVDNREVLAFDRAAPISPAGRAINRTNLLMLGHRRVWDGSLDLWDDIYLASGEFYAQISRWNHGVDALISSDSSRRRKHFIEGLRRAAIKAELHCSNLHEPDSAGLFPLLDELGNQGYQRFYSEDEQPWRPLDQFEICRRATVIDIHDMLVGNREERWPLLTEFLGFKSDELSAQLSDNDYVGLAVSAHVRGLQACFVQGGTYESGIAHYLQRALIMMRRNQLPERLCEQAMEVLGDPLTLAELRARATTEAQSSLGLSEAQLVCMLFAPFGNKAALLERFLRQCHPGMLVALPELHRAMQGHPVVDQIMQWLVDVSGLSVSLIGKLYRMAPLSTLEIGAVESTGGDHDEETGEDASQVGERSAGR
;
A
#
# COMPACT_ATOMS: atom_id res chain seq x y z
N MET A 1 -9.90 39.20 5.65
CA MET A 1 -9.72 39.00 4.20
C MET A 1 -10.75 39.86 3.48
N THR A 2 -10.38 40.58 2.42
CA THR A 2 -11.23 41.58 1.77
C THR A 2 -12.25 40.91 0.85
N ASN A 3 -13.48 41.43 0.77
CA ASN A 3 -14.58 40.92 -0.07
C ASN A 3 -14.18 40.69 -1.55
N ILE A 4 -13.19 41.45 -2.03
CA ILE A 4 -12.58 41.31 -3.36
C ILE A 4 -11.81 39.98 -3.52
N HIS A 5 -11.10 39.53 -2.48
CA HIS A 5 -10.39 38.25 -2.51
C HIS A 5 -11.38 37.08 -2.59
N ASP A 6 -12.44 37.11 -1.79
CA ASP A 6 -13.46 36.05 -1.80
C ASP A 6 -14.18 35.97 -3.17
N GLN A 7 -14.47 37.10 -3.79
CA GLN A 7 -15.04 37.15 -5.15
C GLN A 7 -14.07 36.60 -6.21
N ALA A 8 -12.79 36.96 -6.14
CA ALA A 8 -11.77 36.46 -7.05
C ALA A 8 -11.61 34.93 -6.92
N MET A 9 -11.56 34.42 -5.70
CA MET A 9 -11.44 32.98 -5.45
C MET A 9 -12.66 32.20 -5.96
N ASN A 10 -13.87 32.74 -5.77
CA ASN A 10 -15.08 32.14 -6.33
C ASN A 10 -15.06 32.06 -7.85
N TYR A 11 -14.51 33.07 -8.53
CA TYR A 11 -14.34 33.04 -9.98
C TYR A 11 -13.34 31.95 -10.42
N VAL A 12 -12.21 31.82 -9.71
CA VAL A 12 -11.23 30.74 -9.96
C VAL A 12 -11.87 29.37 -9.79
N TYR A 13 -12.64 29.15 -8.70
CA TYR A 13 -13.36 27.90 -8.47
C TYR A 13 -14.37 27.58 -9.57
N GLN A 14 -15.09 28.58 -10.10
CA GLN A 14 -16.01 28.39 -11.22
C GLN A 14 -15.27 28.00 -12.51
N GLN A 15 -14.14 28.65 -12.81
CA GLN A 15 -13.32 28.31 -13.97
C GLN A 15 -12.79 26.86 -13.90
N ILE A 16 -12.32 26.45 -12.72
CA ILE A 16 -11.86 25.07 -12.49
C ILE A 16 -12.99 24.08 -12.70
N LEU A 17 -14.18 24.35 -12.14
CA LEU A 17 -15.35 23.51 -12.34
C LEU A 17 -15.73 23.40 -13.83
N GLN A 18 -15.76 24.52 -14.55
CA GLN A 18 -16.06 24.52 -15.99
C GLN A 18 -15.05 23.68 -16.78
N ARG A 19 -13.76 23.82 -16.47
CA ARG A 19 -12.69 23.05 -17.11
C ARG A 19 -12.76 21.57 -16.76
N LEU A 20 -13.03 21.20 -15.51
CA LEU A 20 -13.26 19.80 -15.13
C LEU A 20 -14.44 19.20 -15.91
N LEU A 21 -15.57 19.90 -15.95
CA LEU A 21 -16.77 19.44 -16.65
C LEU A 21 -16.56 19.32 -18.17
N SER A 22 -15.65 20.08 -18.78
CA SER A 22 -15.35 19.95 -20.21
C SER A 22 -14.63 18.64 -20.55
N PHE A 23 -13.87 18.07 -19.61
CA PHE A 23 -13.27 16.74 -19.77
C PHE A 23 -14.23 15.60 -19.45
N PHE A 24 -15.29 15.86 -18.68
CA PHE A 24 -16.22 14.80 -18.29
C PHE A 24 -17.14 14.39 -19.44
N SER A 25 -17.18 13.09 -19.72
CA SER A 25 -18.13 12.45 -20.62
C SER A 25 -19.56 12.56 -20.06
N ARG A 26 -20.56 12.22 -20.89
CA ARG A 26 -21.96 12.20 -20.44
C ARG A 26 -22.18 11.23 -19.28
N ALA A 27 -21.52 10.06 -19.32
CA ALA A 27 -21.59 9.07 -18.26
C ALA A 27 -20.96 9.62 -16.97
N GLU A 28 -19.80 10.27 -17.07
CA GLU A 28 -19.10 10.85 -15.91
C GLU A 28 -19.86 12.01 -15.28
N ARG A 29 -20.54 12.83 -16.07
CA ARG A 29 -21.46 13.87 -15.55
C ARG A 29 -22.65 13.26 -14.81
N THR A 30 -23.11 12.09 -15.23
CA THR A 30 -24.18 11.34 -14.54
C THR A 30 -23.66 10.75 -13.22
N ALA A 31 -22.49 10.12 -13.25
CA ALA A 31 -21.77 9.65 -12.06
C ALA A 31 -21.53 10.78 -11.05
N LEU A 32 -21.16 11.98 -11.52
CA LEU A 32 -21.03 13.16 -10.69
C LEU A 32 -22.34 13.54 -9.98
N GLN A 33 -23.49 13.49 -10.66
CA GLN A 33 -24.78 13.76 -10.01
C GLN A 33 -25.14 12.69 -8.98
N LEU A 34 -24.88 11.41 -9.29
CA LEU A 34 -25.07 10.30 -8.35
C LEU A 34 -24.18 10.44 -7.12
N LEU A 35 -22.93 10.86 -7.28
CA LEU A 35 -22.02 11.15 -6.17
C LEU A 35 -22.55 12.27 -5.28
N ILE A 36 -23.00 13.38 -5.88
CA ILE A 36 -23.60 14.50 -5.13
C ILE A 36 -24.83 14.01 -4.33
N GLN A 37 -25.67 13.16 -4.93
CA GLN A 37 -26.82 12.57 -4.24
C GLN A 37 -26.39 11.66 -3.08
N ARG A 38 -25.42 10.76 -3.27
CA ARG A 38 -24.91 9.88 -2.21
C ARG A 38 -24.30 10.67 -1.05
N LEU A 39 -23.52 11.71 -1.36
CA LEU A 39 -22.96 12.62 -0.36
C LEU A 39 -24.07 13.34 0.42
N GLY A 40 -25.09 13.83 -0.27
CA GLY A 40 -26.26 14.45 0.37
C GLY A 40 -27.01 13.50 1.30
N VAL A 41 -27.24 12.25 0.87
CA VAL A 41 -27.89 11.23 1.70
C VAL A 41 -27.03 10.88 2.91
N ALA A 42 -25.72 10.67 2.73
CA ALA A 42 -24.80 10.34 3.81
C ALA A 42 -24.66 11.48 4.84
N ALA A 43 -24.75 12.74 4.41
CA ALA A 43 -24.78 13.89 5.30
C ALA A 43 -26.12 14.05 6.06
N GLY A 44 -27.14 13.24 5.74
CA GLY A 44 -28.49 13.36 6.29
C GLY A 44 -29.30 14.50 5.68
N GLY A 45 -28.97 14.92 4.45
CA GLY A 45 -29.62 15.99 3.70
C GLY A 45 -28.63 17.03 3.15
N MET A 46 -29.01 17.71 2.07
CA MET A 46 -28.14 18.72 1.43
C MET A 46 -28.00 19.98 2.29
N GLU A 47 -28.95 20.23 3.19
CA GLU A 47 -28.92 21.30 4.18
C GLU A 47 -27.83 21.09 5.25
N ARG A 48 -27.46 19.83 5.52
CA ARG A 48 -26.42 19.46 6.50
C ARG A 48 -25.03 19.28 5.87
N ILE A 49 -24.93 19.35 4.54
CA ILE A 49 -23.68 19.08 3.80
C ILE A 49 -22.52 19.99 4.24
N GLY A 50 -22.81 21.19 4.75
CA GLY A 50 -21.80 22.15 5.21
C GLY A 50 -21.01 21.73 6.46
N GLU A 51 -21.55 20.81 7.25
CA GLU A 51 -20.89 20.23 8.44
C GLU A 51 -20.18 18.92 8.11
N PHE A 52 -20.51 18.33 6.96
CA PHE A 52 -20.02 17.03 6.53
C PHE A 52 -18.56 17.12 6.09
N LYS A 53 -17.76 16.15 6.53
CA LYS A 53 -16.34 16.08 6.23
C LYS A 53 -15.98 14.77 5.56
N VAL A 54 -15.45 14.87 4.35
CA VAL A 54 -15.16 13.75 3.46
C VAL A 54 -13.66 13.55 3.36
N LEU A 55 -13.20 12.32 3.56
CA LEU A 55 -11.82 11.88 3.39
C LEU A 55 -11.64 11.23 2.01
N ALA A 56 -10.60 11.66 1.31
CA ALA A 56 -10.09 11.05 0.09
C ALA A 56 -8.63 10.65 0.30
N ILE A 57 -8.32 9.37 0.08
CA ILE A 57 -6.96 8.88 0.10
C ILE A 57 -6.33 9.11 -1.26
N HIS A 58 -5.15 9.72 -1.26
CA HIS A 58 -4.44 10.06 -2.48
C HIS A 58 -3.06 9.40 -2.51
N SER A 59 -2.95 8.32 -3.26
CA SER A 59 -1.72 7.54 -3.43
C SER A 59 -0.95 7.89 -4.71
N GLY A 60 -1.45 8.83 -5.53
CA GLY A 60 -0.83 9.18 -6.82
C GLY A 60 -1.08 8.15 -7.92
N THR A 61 -1.87 7.12 -7.64
CA THR A 61 -2.37 6.18 -8.65
C THR A 61 -3.43 6.83 -9.51
N ARG A 62 -3.61 6.30 -10.72
CA ARG A 62 -4.62 6.75 -11.67
C ARG A 62 -6.02 6.86 -11.04
N ASP A 63 -6.44 5.82 -10.32
CA ASP A 63 -7.79 5.73 -9.77
C ASP A 63 -7.97 6.73 -8.61
N SER A 64 -6.93 6.97 -7.80
CA SER A 64 -6.97 8.01 -6.75
C SER A 64 -7.03 9.42 -7.33
N CYS A 65 -6.25 9.72 -8.39
CA CYS A 65 -6.28 11.00 -9.11
C CYS A 65 -7.68 11.29 -9.68
N TYR A 66 -8.28 10.31 -10.35
CA TYR A 66 -9.61 10.44 -10.93
C TYR A 66 -10.68 10.64 -9.85
N THR A 67 -10.64 9.85 -8.78
CA THR A 67 -11.57 9.96 -7.65
C THR A 67 -11.53 11.34 -7.02
N LEU A 68 -10.32 11.89 -6.83
CA LEU A 68 -10.14 13.22 -6.29
C LEU A 68 -10.69 14.31 -7.23
N ALA A 69 -10.51 14.17 -8.54
CA ALA A 69 -11.09 15.09 -9.53
C ALA A 69 -12.62 15.06 -9.51
N LEU A 70 -13.23 13.86 -9.40
CA LEU A 70 -14.68 13.71 -9.29
C LEU A 70 -15.23 14.32 -8.00
N LEU A 71 -14.56 14.10 -6.87
CA LEU A 71 -14.93 14.73 -5.59
C LEU A 71 -14.80 16.25 -5.63
N ARG A 72 -13.74 16.76 -6.25
CA ARG A 72 -13.56 18.20 -6.41
C ARG A 72 -14.67 18.80 -7.27
N ALA A 73 -15.02 18.15 -8.38
CA ALA A 73 -16.15 18.56 -9.21
C ALA A 73 -17.47 18.56 -8.41
N ALA A 74 -17.70 17.57 -7.54
CA ALA A 74 -18.88 17.51 -6.67
C ALA A 74 -18.90 18.68 -5.67
N GLN A 75 -17.78 18.91 -4.99
CA GLN A 75 -17.64 19.98 -4.01
C GLN A 75 -17.94 21.35 -4.61
N LEU A 76 -17.35 21.64 -5.78
CA LEU A 76 -17.52 22.91 -6.50
C LEU A 76 -18.92 23.04 -7.10
N THR A 77 -19.52 21.95 -7.58
CA THR A 77 -20.90 21.95 -8.08
C THR A 77 -21.88 22.30 -6.96
N ILE A 78 -21.74 21.70 -5.78
CA ILE A 78 -22.58 22.02 -4.61
C ILE A 78 -22.38 23.48 -4.19
N ALA A 79 -21.13 23.94 -4.13
CA ALA A 79 -20.82 25.33 -3.76
C ALA A 79 -21.35 26.38 -4.74
N SER A 80 -21.55 26.03 -6.02
CA SER A 80 -22.16 26.95 -6.99
C SER A 80 -23.68 27.11 -6.80
N ARG A 81 -24.33 26.17 -6.11
CA ARG A 81 -25.78 26.13 -5.88
C ARG A 81 -26.18 26.47 -4.44
N SER A 82 -25.24 26.39 -3.50
CA SER A 82 -25.47 26.56 -2.06
C SER A 82 -24.31 27.35 -1.43
N PRO A 83 -24.57 28.20 -0.43
CA PRO A 83 -23.51 28.94 0.28
C PRO A 83 -22.56 28.02 1.07
N LYS A 84 -22.97 26.78 1.36
CA LYS A 84 -22.15 25.78 2.08
C LYS A 84 -21.99 24.52 1.24
N THR A 85 -20.81 23.92 1.34
CA THR A 85 -20.45 22.61 0.78
C THR A 85 -19.65 21.83 1.81
N PHE A 86 -19.45 20.53 1.59
CA PHE A 86 -18.69 19.67 2.50
C PHE A 86 -17.21 20.08 2.56
N ARG A 87 -16.58 19.77 3.69
CA ARG A 87 -15.12 19.90 3.87
C ARG A 87 -14.43 18.67 3.30
N LEU A 88 -13.34 18.87 2.58
CA LEU A 88 -12.58 17.78 1.95
C LEU A 88 -11.23 17.63 2.64
N ARG A 89 -10.94 16.43 3.13
CA ARG A 89 -9.61 16.02 3.58
C ARG A 89 -8.99 15.15 2.51
N VAL A 90 -7.86 15.59 1.97
CA VAL A 90 -7.03 14.78 1.07
C VAL A 90 -5.81 14.35 1.85
N ALA A 91 -5.55 13.05 1.88
CA ALA A 91 -4.43 12.53 2.65
C ALA A 91 -3.59 11.52 1.89
N SER A 92 -2.28 11.60 2.08
CA SER A 92 -1.30 10.71 1.47
C SER A 92 -0.41 10.06 2.54
N LEU A 93 -0.04 8.80 2.34
CA LEU A 93 0.92 8.09 3.20
C LEU A 93 2.33 8.21 2.60
N ARG A 94 3.31 8.57 3.42
CA ARG A 94 4.73 8.57 3.04
C ARG A 94 5.37 7.25 3.50
N LEU A 95 5.82 6.46 2.52
CA LEU A 95 6.55 5.20 2.73
C LEU A 95 7.93 5.27 2.08
N ASN A 96 8.84 4.45 2.59
CA ASN A 96 10.24 4.38 2.15
C ASN A 96 10.40 4.14 0.63
N ASP A 97 9.48 3.40 0.01
CA ASP A 97 9.48 3.08 -1.43
C ASP A 97 8.50 3.93 -2.26
N CYS A 98 8.07 5.10 -1.79
CA CYS A 98 7.17 5.93 -2.59
C CYS A 98 7.81 6.25 -3.96
N ASN A 99 7.25 5.69 -5.04
CA ASN A 99 7.65 6.00 -6.40
C ASN A 99 7.67 7.53 -6.58
N PRO A 100 8.80 8.15 -6.98
CA PRO A 100 8.89 9.60 -7.14
C PRO A 100 7.84 10.13 -8.14
N ILE A 101 7.41 9.31 -9.10
CA ILE A 101 6.34 9.62 -10.05
C ILE A 101 4.98 9.69 -9.32
N ALA A 102 4.71 8.80 -8.35
CA ALA A 102 3.48 8.84 -7.57
C ALA A 102 3.39 10.12 -6.74
N LEU A 103 4.48 10.52 -6.07
CA LEU A 103 4.52 11.77 -5.30
C LEU A 103 4.34 13.01 -6.19
N GLU A 104 4.97 13.01 -7.36
CA GLU A 104 4.77 14.03 -8.38
C GLU A 104 3.31 14.09 -8.86
N ASN A 105 2.70 12.94 -9.14
CA ASN A 105 1.29 12.86 -9.55
C ASN A 105 0.37 13.40 -8.47
N ILE A 106 0.65 13.13 -7.19
CA ILE A 106 -0.08 13.71 -6.06
C ILE A 106 -0.01 15.24 -6.13
N HIS A 107 1.21 15.78 -6.23
CA HIS A 107 1.41 17.22 -6.28
C HIS A 107 0.72 17.88 -7.48
N ARG A 108 0.86 17.31 -8.68
CA ARG A 108 0.21 17.84 -9.90
C ARG A 108 -1.31 17.82 -9.80
N THR A 109 -1.88 16.73 -9.29
CA THR A 109 -3.33 16.60 -9.09
C THR A 109 -3.83 17.66 -8.11
N ASN A 110 -3.16 17.81 -6.96
CA ASN A 110 -3.53 18.81 -5.95
C ASN A 110 -3.44 20.25 -6.49
N ASN A 111 -2.42 20.55 -7.31
CA ASN A 111 -2.26 21.85 -7.97
C ASN A 111 -3.35 22.09 -9.03
N ALA A 112 -3.58 21.13 -9.93
CA ALA A 112 -4.55 21.24 -11.01
C ALA A 112 -5.99 21.43 -10.50
N LEU A 113 -6.30 20.81 -9.37
CA LEU A 113 -7.59 20.92 -8.68
C LEU A 113 -7.68 22.13 -7.72
N PHE A 114 -6.59 22.89 -7.59
CA PHE A 114 -6.48 24.10 -6.77
C PHE A 114 -6.94 23.84 -5.33
N LEU A 115 -6.33 22.82 -4.71
CA LEU A 115 -6.69 22.36 -3.37
C LEU A 115 -6.00 23.15 -2.26
N TYR A 116 -4.76 23.60 -2.48
CA TYR A 116 -3.97 24.29 -1.45
C TYR A 116 -4.58 25.64 -1.04
N ASP A 117 -5.21 26.34 -1.98
CA ASP A 117 -5.77 27.68 -1.78
C ASP A 117 -7.27 27.67 -1.46
N ASP A 118 -7.86 26.51 -1.19
CA ASP A 118 -9.27 26.41 -0.80
C ASP A 118 -9.41 26.14 0.69
N PRO A 119 -9.97 27.08 1.49
CA PRO A 119 -10.08 26.92 2.95
C PRO A 119 -11.03 25.79 3.37
N ARG A 120 -11.79 25.22 2.43
CA ARG A 120 -12.67 24.06 2.67
C ARG A 120 -11.94 22.73 2.45
N VAL A 121 -10.69 22.77 2.02
CA VAL A 121 -9.87 21.60 1.74
C VAL A 121 -8.65 21.59 2.65
N GLU A 122 -8.36 20.46 3.26
CA GLU A 122 -7.08 20.22 3.93
C GLU A 122 -6.32 19.14 3.16
N VAL A 123 -5.05 19.43 2.84
CA VAL A 123 -4.16 18.52 2.11
C VAL A 123 -3.05 18.10 3.07
N LEU A 124 -3.11 16.84 3.50
CA LEU A 124 -2.29 16.29 4.56
C LEU A 124 -1.40 15.16 4.03
N MET A 125 -0.29 14.95 4.71
CA MET A 125 0.52 13.75 4.57
C MET A 125 0.79 13.14 5.94
N VAL A 126 0.95 11.83 5.97
CA VAL A 126 1.40 11.11 7.17
C VAL A 126 2.79 10.57 6.91
N ASP A 127 3.73 10.94 7.78
CA ASP A 127 5.06 10.38 7.86
C ASP A 127 5.24 9.84 9.27
N ASN A 128 5.40 8.51 9.39
CA ASN A 128 5.50 7.84 10.67
C ASN A 128 4.29 8.15 11.58
N ARG A 129 4.50 8.93 12.65
CA ARG A 129 3.49 9.30 13.66
C ARG A 129 2.94 10.71 13.46
N GLU A 130 3.45 11.45 12.48
CA GLU A 130 3.14 12.87 12.32
C GLU A 130 2.18 13.09 11.16
N VAL A 131 1.07 13.78 11.45
CA VAL A 131 0.20 14.33 10.42
C VAL A 131 0.70 15.72 10.09
N LEU A 132 1.18 15.90 8.86
CA LEU A 132 1.81 17.12 8.38
C LEU A 132 0.97 17.69 7.24
N ALA A 133 1.16 18.99 6.94
CA ALA A 133 0.71 19.54 5.68
C ALA A 133 1.45 18.83 4.54
N PHE A 134 0.78 18.54 3.43
CA PHE A 134 1.43 17.88 2.30
C PHE A 134 2.57 18.75 1.75
N ASP A 135 3.78 18.21 1.78
CA ASP A 135 4.96 18.79 1.15
C ASP A 135 5.61 17.74 0.24
N ARG A 136 5.68 18.08 -1.04
CA ARG A 136 6.30 17.26 -2.07
C ARG A 136 7.82 17.16 -1.89
N ALA A 137 8.46 18.24 -1.43
CA ALA A 137 9.92 18.31 -1.29
C ALA A 137 10.41 17.71 0.03
N ALA A 138 9.52 17.54 1.01
CA ALA A 138 9.87 16.97 2.30
C ALA A 138 10.40 15.53 2.16
N PRO A 139 11.65 15.26 2.58
CA PRO A 139 12.14 13.89 2.66
C PRO A 139 11.40 13.14 3.77
N ILE A 140 11.39 11.81 3.68
CA ILE A 140 10.89 10.97 4.76
C ILE A 140 11.76 11.19 6.00
N SER A 141 11.11 11.33 7.16
CA SER A 141 11.75 11.52 8.44
C SER A 141 12.74 10.38 8.73
N PRO A 142 13.91 10.67 9.36
CA PRO A 142 14.84 9.62 9.76
C PRO A 142 14.20 8.59 10.69
N ALA A 143 13.27 9.03 11.55
CA ALA A 143 12.50 8.17 12.43
C ALA A 143 11.57 7.23 11.65
N GLY A 144 10.81 7.76 10.67
CA GLY A 144 9.96 6.95 9.79
C GLY A 144 10.76 5.93 9.00
N ARG A 145 11.92 6.33 8.46
CA ARG A 145 12.81 5.39 7.76
C ARG A 145 13.27 4.24 8.65
N ALA A 146 13.69 4.55 9.88
CA ALA A 146 14.17 3.55 10.84
C ALA A 146 13.05 2.60 11.30
N ILE A 147 11.86 3.13 11.54
CA ILE A 147 10.65 2.37 11.94
C ILE A 147 10.20 1.44 10.81
N ASN A 148 10.00 1.96 9.61
CA ASN A 148 9.63 1.16 8.43
C ASN A 148 10.64 0.02 8.19
N ARG A 149 11.94 0.33 8.24
CA ARG A 149 13.01 -0.66 8.12
C ARG A 149 12.92 -1.74 9.20
N THR A 150 12.68 -1.34 10.45
CA THR A 150 12.56 -2.27 11.58
C THR A 150 11.33 -3.15 11.45
N ASN A 151 10.18 -2.59 11.08
CA ASN A 151 8.95 -3.33 10.85
C ASN A 151 9.12 -4.36 9.73
N LEU A 152 9.69 -3.95 8.61
CA LEU A 152 9.95 -4.83 7.48
C LEU A 152 10.85 -6.01 7.89
N LEU A 153 11.92 -5.75 8.64
CA LEU A 153 12.78 -6.81 9.16
C LEU A 153 12.05 -7.75 10.13
N MET A 154 11.28 -7.20 11.08
CA MET A 154 10.51 -7.98 12.05
C MET A 154 9.47 -8.88 11.35
N LEU A 155 8.70 -8.33 10.41
CA LEU A 155 7.68 -9.06 9.64
C LEU A 155 8.31 -10.04 8.64
N GLY A 156 9.44 -9.68 8.03
CA GLY A 156 10.19 -10.54 7.11
C GLY A 156 10.76 -11.79 7.79
N HIS A 157 11.15 -11.68 9.06
CA HIS A 157 11.51 -12.83 9.90
C HIS A 157 10.30 -13.62 10.43
N ARG A 158 9.08 -13.12 10.27
CA ARG A 158 7.82 -13.78 10.65
C ARG A 158 7.16 -14.39 9.41
N ARG A 159 7.73 -15.49 8.92
CA ARG A 159 7.16 -16.25 7.79
C ARG A 159 7.36 -17.75 7.96
N VAL A 160 6.56 -18.50 7.21
CA VAL A 160 6.72 -19.95 7.09
C VAL A 160 7.96 -20.21 6.22
N TRP A 161 8.78 -21.16 6.66
CA TRP A 161 9.92 -21.65 5.88
C TRP A 161 9.42 -22.23 4.55
N ASP A 162 10.08 -21.88 3.43
CA ASP A 162 9.69 -22.21 2.04
C ASP A 162 8.54 -21.40 1.43
N GLY A 163 7.93 -20.47 2.17
CA GLY A 163 6.96 -19.52 1.61
C GLY A 163 7.57 -18.48 0.67
N SER A 164 6.76 -17.61 0.06
CA SER A 164 7.27 -16.38 -0.56
C SER A 164 7.81 -15.42 0.54
N LEU A 165 8.83 -14.62 0.22
CA LEU A 165 9.15 -13.43 1.03
C LEU A 165 8.36 -12.24 0.47
N ASP A 166 7.33 -11.85 1.20
CA ASP A 166 6.45 -10.73 0.85
C ASP A 166 6.94 -9.48 1.59
N LEU A 167 7.57 -8.55 0.86
CA LEU A 167 8.13 -7.32 1.43
C LEU A 167 7.06 -6.25 1.75
N TRP A 168 5.79 -6.51 1.46
CA TRP A 168 4.70 -5.53 1.54
C TRP A 168 3.76 -5.74 2.73
N ASP A 169 4.00 -6.71 3.60
CA ASP A 169 3.16 -6.89 4.80
C ASP A 169 3.23 -5.67 5.73
N ASP A 170 4.39 -5.01 5.82
CA ASP A 170 4.52 -3.74 6.54
C ASP A 170 3.59 -2.67 5.97
N ILE A 171 3.39 -2.65 4.65
CA ILE A 171 2.59 -1.63 3.98
C ILE A 171 1.11 -1.78 4.34
N TYR A 172 0.62 -3.00 4.51
CA TYR A 172 -0.74 -3.22 4.96
C TYR A 172 -0.95 -2.65 6.36
N LEU A 173 -0.04 -2.94 7.29
CA LEU A 173 -0.12 -2.39 8.65
C LEU A 173 0.03 -0.87 8.67
N ALA A 174 0.97 -0.32 7.91
CA ALA A 174 1.20 1.13 7.82
C ALA A 174 -0.02 1.83 7.20
N SER A 175 -0.64 1.23 6.19
CA SER A 175 -1.87 1.74 5.57
C SER A 175 -3.06 1.66 6.53
N GLY A 176 -3.17 0.57 7.31
CA GLY A 176 -4.20 0.44 8.33
C GLY A 176 -4.06 1.50 9.42
N GLU A 177 -2.84 1.69 9.92
CA GLU A 177 -2.53 2.76 10.87
C GLU A 177 -2.86 4.14 10.29
N PHE A 178 -2.43 4.40 9.07
CA PHE A 178 -2.70 5.65 8.36
C PHE A 178 -4.20 5.93 8.26
N TYR A 179 -5.02 4.95 7.86
CA TYR A 179 -6.47 5.09 7.83
C TYR A 179 -7.07 5.35 9.21
N ALA A 180 -6.57 4.66 10.24
CA ALA A 180 -7.03 4.86 11.61
C ALA A 180 -6.67 6.25 12.16
N GLN A 181 -5.50 6.78 11.76
CA GLN A 181 -5.00 8.08 12.20
C GLN A 181 -5.75 9.22 11.51
N ILE A 182 -5.80 9.18 10.18
CA ILE A 182 -6.30 10.30 9.39
C ILE A 182 -7.82 10.45 9.45
N SER A 183 -8.53 9.38 9.77
CA SER A 183 -9.99 9.42 10.00
C SER A 183 -10.36 10.11 11.32
N ARG A 184 -9.46 10.16 12.30
CA ARG A 184 -9.70 10.72 13.65
C ARG A 184 -9.00 12.05 13.91
N TRP A 185 -8.03 12.39 13.07
CA TRP A 185 -7.25 13.61 13.18
C TRP A 185 -8.12 14.87 13.12
N ASN A 186 -7.88 15.86 13.98
CA ASN A 186 -8.45 17.21 13.93
C ASN A 186 -9.96 17.22 13.61
N HIS A 187 -10.76 16.84 14.60
CA HIS A 187 -12.24 16.70 14.54
C HIS A 187 -12.78 15.54 13.68
N GLY A 188 -11.92 14.57 13.37
CA GLY A 188 -12.26 13.39 12.60
C GLY A 188 -12.81 13.69 11.19
N VAL A 189 -13.42 12.68 10.58
CA VAL A 189 -14.15 12.76 9.30
C VAL A 189 -15.45 11.96 9.41
N ASP A 190 -16.45 12.31 8.59
CA ASP A 190 -17.74 11.63 8.55
C ASP A 190 -17.78 10.47 7.57
N ALA A 191 -17.06 10.61 6.45
CA ALA A 191 -17.02 9.59 5.42
C ALA A 191 -15.65 9.46 4.76
N LEU A 192 -15.29 8.23 4.38
CA LEU A 192 -14.17 7.88 3.51
C LEU A 192 -14.73 7.51 2.13
N ILE A 193 -14.20 8.13 1.07
CA ILE A 193 -14.54 7.77 -0.30
C ILE A 193 -13.60 6.68 -0.79
N SER A 194 -14.17 5.58 -1.29
CA SER A 194 -13.43 4.46 -1.85
C SER A 194 -13.86 4.20 -3.30
N SER A 195 -12.88 4.16 -4.20
CA SER A 195 -13.05 3.73 -5.60
C SER A 195 -12.59 2.29 -5.86
N ASP A 196 -12.10 1.62 -4.84
CA ASP A 196 -11.55 0.27 -4.96
C ASP A 196 -12.66 -0.75 -5.21
N SER A 197 -12.40 -1.70 -6.13
CA SER A 197 -13.29 -2.82 -6.35
C SER A 197 -13.43 -3.68 -5.10
N SER A 198 -14.54 -4.40 -4.97
CA SER A 198 -14.76 -5.32 -3.85
C SER A 198 -13.62 -6.35 -3.72
N ARG A 199 -13.02 -6.78 -4.85
CA ARG A 199 -11.85 -7.67 -4.86
C ARG A 199 -10.62 -7.02 -4.23
N ARG A 200 -10.27 -5.80 -4.64
CA ARG A 200 -9.09 -5.08 -4.09
C ARG A 200 -9.28 -4.78 -2.61
N ARG A 201 -10.50 -4.45 -2.19
CA ARG A 201 -10.85 -4.21 -0.79
C ARG A 201 -10.72 -5.46 0.08
N LYS A 202 -11.25 -6.60 -0.40
CA LYS A 202 -11.07 -7.91 0.25
C LYS A 202 -9.59 -8.25 0.40
N HIS A 203 -8.82 -8.08 -0.68
CA HIS A 203 -7.38 -8.35 -0.66
C HIS A 203 -6.63 -7.48 0.35
N PHE A 204 -6.98 -6.19 0.45
CA PHE A 204 -6.42 -5.31 1.46
C PHE A 204 -6.73 -5.76 2.89
N ILE A 205 -8.00 -6.11 3.18
CA ILE A 205 -8.42 -6.59 4.51
C ILE A 205 -7.71 -7.90 4.87
N GLU A 206 -7.59 -8.83 3.93
CA GLU A 206 -6.87 -10.10 4.09
C GLU A 206 -5.38 -9.87 4.33
N GLY A 207 -4.74 -9.01 3.54
CA GLY A 207 -3.34 -8.62 3.71
C GLY A 207 -3.08 -7.95 5.06
N LEU A 208 -3.98 -7.06 5.50
CA LEU A 208 -3.92 -6.42 6.80
C LEU A 208 -4.06 -7.43 7.95
N ARG A 209 -5.00 -8.38 7.86
CA ARG A 209 -5.14 -9.46 8.86
C ARG A 209 -3.89 -10.33 8.91
N ARG A 210 -3.36 -10.72 7.75
CA ARG A 210 -2.14 -11.52 7.64
C ARG A 210 -0.96 -10.81 8.32
N ALA A 211 -0.77 -9.53 8.03
CA ALA A 211 0.29 -8.74 8.63
C ALA A 211 0.09 -8.53 10.15
N ALA A 212 -1.16 -8.35 10.59
CA ALA A 212 -1.51 -8.26 12.01
C ALA A 212 -1.22 -9.56 12.78
N ILE A 213 -1.53 -10.72 12.20
CA ILE A 213 -1.18 -12.04 12.77
C ILE A 213 0.34 -12.19 12.88
N LYS A 214 1.10 -11.77 11.85
CA LYS A 214 2.57 -11.73 11.91
C LYS A 214 3.09 -10.82 13.02
N ALA A 215 2.34 -9.79 13.39
CA ALA A 215 2.65 -8.90 14.51
C ALA A 215 2.14 -9.37 15.88
N GLU A 216 1.54 -10.57 15.98
CA GLU A 216 0.86 -11.07 17.20
C GLU A 216 -0.26 -10.17 17.71
N LEU A 217 -0.92 -9.44 16.79
CA LEU A 217 -2.12 -8.70 17.09
C LEU A 217 -3.33 -9.64 16.98
N HIS A 218 -4.21 -9.59 17.98
CA HIS A 218 -5.44 -10.37 17.97
C HIS A 218 -6.52 -9.63 17.16
N CYS A 219 -6.87 -10.17 15.99
CA CYS A 219 -8.03 -9.74 15.21
C CYS A 219 -9.15 -10.78 15.38
N SER A 220 -10.39 -10.34 15.59
CA SER A 220 -11.50 -11.27 15.65
C SER A 220 -11.85 -11.75 14.23
N ASN A 221 -12.04 -13.05 14.04
CA ASN A 221 -12.51 -13.62 12.76
C ASN A 221 -14.00 -13.29 12.46
N LEU A 222 -14.65 -12.44 13.26
CA LEU A 222 -16.09 -12.17 13.23
C LEU A 222 -16.52 -11.19 12.12
N HIS A 223 -15.58 -10.51 11.47
CA HIS A 223 -15.90 -9.49 10.48
C HIS A 223 -15.83 -10.05 9.05
N GLU A 224 -16.94 -9.97 8.32
CA GLU A 224 -16.97 -10.25 6.89
C GLU A 224 -15.99 -9.32 6.14
N PRO A 225 -15.31 -9.80 5.09
CA PRO A 225 -14.33 -9.03 4.32
C PRO A 225 -15.00 -8.00 3.38
N ASP A 226 -16.08 -7.37 3.81
CA ASP A 226 -16.77 -6.32 3.06
C ASP A 226 -16.36 -4.90 3.54
N SER A 227 -16.73 -3.87 2.78
CA SER A 227 -16.46 -2.45 3.04
C SER A 227 -16.76 -1.99 4.45
N ALA A 228 -17.83 -2.53 5.04
CA ALA A 228 -18.26 -2.22 6.40
C ALA A 228 -17.26 -2.73 7.47
N GLY A 229 -16.39 -3.67 7.11
CA GLY A 229 -15.44 -4.32 8.02
C GLY A 229 -14.12 -3.56 8.23
N LEU A 230 -13.81 -2.53 7.41
CA LEU A 230 -12.54 -1.81 7.52
C LEU A 230 -12.38 -1.10 8.87
N PHE A 231 -13.25 -0.14 9.21
CA PHE A 231 -13.13 0.61 10.46
C PHE A 231 -13.26 -0.26 11.72
N PRO A 232 -14.15 -1.27 11.79
CA PRO A 232 -14.14 -2.24 12.90
C PRO A 232 -12.80 -2.96 13.06
N LEU A 233 -12.19 -3.42 11.96
CA LEU A 233 -10.87 -4.04 12.01
C LEU A 233 -9.79 -3.06 12.49
N LEU A 234 -9.85 -1.80 12.04
CA LEU A 234 -8.94 -0.75 12.52
C LEU A 234 -9.15 -0.41 14.01
N ASP A 235 -10.39 -0.52 14.50
CA ASP A 235 -10.71 -0.36 15.93
C ASP A 235 -10.11 -1.51 16.76
N GLU A 236 -10.18 -2.75 16.28
CA GLU A 236 -9.59 -3.93 16.93
C GLU A 236 -8.06 -3.87 16.97
N LEU A 237 -7.42 -3.50 15.85
CA LEU A 237 -5.98 -3.28 15.79
C LEU A 237 -5.55 -2.12 16.72
N GLY A 238 -6.47 -1.19 16.97
CA GLY A 238 -6.34 -0.15 17.98
C GLY A 238 -5.10 0.72 17.82
N ASN A 239 -4.63 1.28 18.95
CA ASN A 239 -3.37 2.03 19.04
C ASN A 239 -2.15 1.11 19.23
N GLN A 240 -2.34 -0.22 19.18
CA GLN A 240 -1.33 -1.21 19.56
C GLN A 240 -0.54 -1.77 18.38
N GLY A 241 -0.92 -1.39 17.14
CA GLY A 241 -0.48 -1.99 15.87
C GLY A 241 1.00 -2.38 15.82
N TYR A 242 1.93 -1.46 16.08
CA TYR A 242 3.36 -1.81 16.15
C TYR A 242 3.99 -1.66 17.53
N GLN A 243 3.22 -1.28 18.57
CA GLN A 243 3.74 -1.14 19.95
C GLN A 243 4.44 -2.41 20.44
N ARG A 244 4.04 -3.58 19.93
CA ARG A 244 4.65 -4.87 20.28
C ARG A 244 6.10 -5.01 19.81
N PHE A 245 6.43 -4.45 18.65
CA PHE A 245 7.79 -4.49 18.11
C PHE A 245 8.69 -3.47 18.79
N TYR A 246 8.18 -2.31 19.18
CA TYR A 246 8.96 -1.26 19.84
C TYR A 246 9.14 -1.50 21.36
N SER A 247 10.08 -0.79 21.98
CA SER A 247 10.32 -0.85 23.43
C SER A 247 9.26 -0.05 24.20
N GLU A 248 8.99 -0.43 25.46
CA GLU A 248 7.91 0.13 26.30
C GLU A 248 8.04 1.64 26.63
N ASP A 249 9.18 2.28 26.32
CA ASP A 249 9.50 3.66 26.72
C ASP A 249 9.18 4.73 25.66
N GLU A 250 8.53 4.39 24.55
CA GLU A 250 8.18 5.40 23.53
C GLU A 250 6.86 6.10 23.85
N GLN A 251 6.88 7.43 23.70
CA GLN A 251 5.77 8.35 23.89
C GLN A 251 4.43 7.81 23.35
N PRO A 252 3.28 8.18 23.97
CA PRO A 252 1.97 7.75 23.50
C PRO A 252 1.85 7.99 22.00
N TRP A 253 1.40 6.95 21.30
CA TRP A 253 1.28 6.82 19.84
C TRP A 253 0.61 8.00 19.13
N ARG A 254 -0.16 8.82 19.86
CA ARG A 254 -0.93 9.96 19.35
C ARG A 254 -0.89 11.10 20.37
N PRO A 255 -0.70 12.36 19.93
CA PRO A 255 -1.03 13.51 20.75
C PRO A 255 -2.53 13.45 21.10
N LEU A 256 -2.85 13.19 22.37
CA LEU A 256 -4.25 12.99 22.83
C LEU A 256 -5.18 14.14 22.44
N ASP A 257 -4.65 15.36 22.32
CA ASP A 257 -5.43 16.58 22.17
C ASP A 257 -6.08 16.76 20.80
N GLN A 258 -5.60 16.05 19.77
CA GLN A 258 -6.03 16.25 18.36
C GLN A 258 -6.76 15.03 17.76
N PHE A 259 -6.99 13.98 18.55
CA PHE A 259 -7.60 12.74 18.07
C PHE A 259 -8.96 12.48 18.71
N GLU A 260 -9.98 12.27 17.90
CA GLU A 260 -11.31 11.86 18.38
C GLU A 260 -11.37 10.35 18.64
N ILE A 261 -11.80 9.96 19.84
CA ILE A 261 -11.83 8.56 20.28
C ILE A 261 -13.03 7.79 19.67
N CYS A 262 -14.16 8.47 19.41
CA CYS A 262 -15.45 7.79 19.18
C CYS A 262 -16.16 8.07 17.84
N ARG A 263 -15.57 8.82 16.89
CA ARG A 263 -16.24 9.09 15.61
C ARG A 263 -15.86 8.04 14.56
N ARG A 264 -16.83 7.19 14.19
CA ARG A 264 -16.67 6.22 13.10
C ARG A 264 -17.03 6.87 11.77
N ALA A 265 -16.08 6.92 10.85
CA ALA A 265 -16.34 7.32 9.48
C ALA A 265 -17.08 6.21 8.73
N THR A 266 -18.00 6.61 7.86
CA THR A 266 -18.70 5.69 6.95
C THR A 266 -17.91 5.53 5.65
N VAL A 267 -17.90 4.35 5.04
CA VAL A 267 -17.29 4.17 3.71
C VAL A 267 -18.36 4.42 2.65
N ILE A 268 -18.14 5.41 1.79
CA ILE A 268 -18.96 5.66 0.61
C ILE A 268 -18.25 5.04 -0.59
N ASP A 269 -18.81 3.95 -1.09
CA ASP A 269 -18.33 3.30 -2.31
C ASP A 269 -18.78 4.09 -3.54
N ILE A 270 -17.84 4.34 -4.45
CA ILE A 270 -18.10 4.98 -5.75
C ILE A 270 -17.65 4.09 -6.92
N HIS A 271 -17.14 2.88 -6.66
CA HIS A 271 -16.60 1.99 -7.69
C HIS A 271 -17.65 1.66 -8.77
N ASP A 272 -18.90 1.44 -8.36
CA ASP A 272 -20.04 1.17 -9.24
C ASP A 272 -20.41 2.34 -10.16
N MET A 273 -20.09 3.57 -9.76
CA MET A 273 -20.25 4.76 -10.61
C MET A 273 -19.13 4.92 -11.63
N LEU A 274 -18.00 4.23 -11.42
CA LEU A 274 -16.79 4.30 -12.22
C LEU A 274 -16.73 3.16 -13.25
N VAL A 275 -17.88 2.58 -13.63
CA VAL A 275 -17.99 1.59 -14.70
C VAL A 275 -18.05 2.32 -16.04
N GLY A 276 -16.90 2.50 -16.69
CA GLY A 276 -16.75 3.17 -17.98
C GLY A 276 -15.41 2.85 -18.63
N ASN A 277 -15.30 3.05 -19.94
CA ASN A 277 -14.08 2.70 -20.69
C ASN A 277 -12.88 3.47 -20.12
N ARG A 278 -11.81 2.75 -19.76
CA ARG A 278 -10.58 3.31 -19.16
C ARG A 278 -9.92 4.36 -20.06
N GLU A 279 -10.13 4.28 -21.37
CA GLU A 279 -9.60 5.23 -22.36
C GLU A 279 -10.29 6.60 -22.29
N GLU A 280 -11.58 6.66 -21.96
CA GLU A 280 -12.33 7.93 -21.88
C GLU A 280 -11.79 8.85 -20.79
N ARG A 281 -11.17 8.28 -19.75
CA ARG A 281 -10.59 9.01 -18.61
C ARG A 281 -9.22 9.61 -18.90
N TRP A 282 -8.57 9.18 -19.98
CA TRP A 282 -7.17 9.49 -20.25
C TRP A 282 -6.90 10.98 -20.48
N PRO A 283 -7.74 11.75 -21.21
CA PRO A 283 -7.53 13.18 -21.39
C PRO A 283 -7.62 13.98 -20.07
N LEU A 284 -8.58 13.65 -19.20
CA LEU A 284 -8.68 14.25 -17.86
C LEU A 284 -7.40 14.01 -17.06
N LEU A 285 -6.92 12.77 -17.04
CA LEU A 285 -5.73 12.39 -16.29
C LEU A 285 -4.49 13.09 -16.83
N THR A 286 -4.26 13.06 -18.14
CA THR A 286 -3.01 13.53 -18.74
C THR A 286 -2.99 15.03 -19.01
N GLU A 287 -4.03 15.58 -19.65
CA GLU A 287 -4.06 16.98 -20.09
C GLU A 287 -4.46 17.95 -18.97
N PHE A 288 -5.41 17.54 -18.12
CA PHE A 288 -5.88 18.40 -17.03
C PHE A 288 -5.09 18.18 -15.74
N LEU A 289 -4.96 16.93 -15.27
CA LEU A 289 -4.25 16.62 -14.02
C LEU A 289 -2.73 16.49 -14.19
N GLY A 290 -2.23 16.38 -15.43
CA GLY A 290 -0.80 16.21 -15.69
C GLY A 290 -0.25 14.86 -15.21
N PHE A 291 -1.11 13.85 -15.06
CA PHE A 291 -0.74 12.51 -14.62
C PHE A 291 0.31 11.89 -15.55
N LYS A 292 1.37 11.32 -14.96
CA LYS A 292 2.34 10.50 -15.68
C LYS A 292 2.23 9.05 -15.22
N SER A 293 2.05 8.14 -16.17
CA SER A 293 2.11 6.71 -15.90
C SER A 293 3.55 6.25 -15.91
N ASP A 294 3.94 5.47 -14.90
CA ASP A 294 5.04 4.53 -15.01
C ASP A 294 4.45 3.21 -15.51
N GLU A 295 4.43 3.01 -16.83
CA GLU A 295 3.63 1.95 -17.47
C GLU A 295 4.01 0.53 -17.03
N LEU A 296 5.27 0.31 -16.62
CA LEU A 296 5.76 -1.00 -16.17
C LEU A 296 5.49 -1.23 -14.68
N SER A 297 5.87 -0.28 -13.83
CA SER A 297 5.70 -0.42 -12.37
C SER A 297 4.23 -0.51 -11.98
N ALA A 298 3.35 0.29 -12.61
CA ALA A 298 1.92 0.32 -12.29
C ALA A 298 1.12 -0.92 -12.75
N GLN A 299 1.75 -1.84 -13.50
CA GLN A 299 1.07 -2.99 -14.10
C GLN A 299 1.67 -4.34 -13.69
N LEU A 300 2.96 -4.36 -13.36
CA LEU A 300 3.67 -5.57 -12.96
C LEU A 300 3.61 -5.84 -11.46
N SER A 301 3.38 -4.81 -10.65
CA SER A 301 3.21 -5.00 -9.22
C SER A 301 1.72 -5.16 -8.91
N ASP A 302 1.31 -6.37 -8.48
CA ASP A 302 0.01 -6.57 -7.83
C ASP A 302 -0.15 -5.65 -6.60
N ASN A 303 0.98 -5.15 -6.07
CA ASN A 303 1.09 -4.16 -5.00
C ASN A 303 2.10 -3.06 -5.40
N ASP A 304 1.59 -1.85 -5.68
CA ASP A 304 2.24 -0.63 -6.24
C ASP A 304 3.53 -0.10 -5.53
N TYR A 305 4.13 -0.87 -4.62
CA TYR A 305 5.03 -0.33 -3.62
C TYR A 305 6.45 -0.88 -3.62
N VAL A 306 6.76 -2.00 -4.30
CA VAL A 306 8.15 -2.49 -4.42
C VAL A 306 8.54 -2.56 -5.89
N GLY A 307 9.71 -2.00 -6.23
CA GLY A 307 10.23 -2.02 -7.59
C GLY A 307 10.34 -3.44 -8.16
N LEU A 308 10.06 -3.57 -9.47
CA LEU A 308 10.18 -4.82 -10.20
C LEU A 308 11.57 -5.46 -10.04
N ALA A 309 12.62 -4.64 -10.04
CA ALA A 309 14.01 -5.10 -9.89
C ALA A 309 14.27 -5.71 -8.52
N VAL A 310 13.79 -5.10 -7.43
CA VAL A 310 13.91 -5.64 -6.06
C VAL A 310 13.12 -6.93 -5.92
N SER A 311 11.91 -7.00 -6.48
CA SER A 311 11.09 -8.22 -6.47
C SER A 311 11.77 -9.38 -7.20
N ALA A 312 12.30 -9.14 -8.40
CA ALA A 312 13.06 -10.14 -9.14
C ALA A 312 14.35 -10.56 -8.39
N HIS A 313 15.03 -9.60 -7.77
CA HIS A 313 16.25 -9.85 -6.99
C HIS A 313 15.99 -10.79 -5.81
N VAL A 314 14.92 -10.56 -5.04
CA VAL A 314 14.52 -11.45 -3.93
C VAL A 314 14.26 -12.88 -4.43
N ARG A 315 13.63 -13.04 -5.60
CA ARG A 315 13.40 -14.37 -6.21
C ARG A 315 14.69 -15.04 -6.65
N GLY A 316 15.63 -14.29 -7.23
CA GLY A 316 16.96 -14.80 -7.55
C GLY A 316 17.72 -15.26 -6.30
N LEU A 317 17.70 -14.47 -5.21
CA LEU A 317 18.31 -14.86 -3.93
C LEU A 317 17.64 -16.10 -3.34
N GLN A 318 16.30 -16.19 -3.40
CA GLN A 318 15.56 -17.36 -2.93
C GLN A 318 15.97 -18.63 -3.69
N ALA A 319 16.07 -18.55 -5.02
CA ALA A 319 16.50 -19.68 -5.84
C ALA A 319 17.93 -20.13 -5.45
N CYS A 320 18.86 -19.18 -5.32
CA CYS A 320 20.26 -19.45 -5.03
C CYS A 320 20.49 -20.02 -3.61
N PHE A 321 19.90 -19.41 -2.60
CA PHE A 321 20.23 -19.73 -1.21
C PHE A 321 19.28 -20.74 -0.56
N VAL A 322 18.00 -20.77 -0.96
CA VAL A 322 16.99 -21.63 -0.30
C VAL A 322 16.70 -22.88 -1.14
N GLN A 323 16.56 -22.73 -2.46
CA GLN A 323 16.12 -23.79 -3.37
C GLN A 323 17.29 -24.57 -4.02
N GLY A 324 18.53 -24.09 -3.88
CA GLY A 324 19.71 -24.73 -4.47
C GLY A 324 19.82 -24.59 -6.00
N GLY A 325 19.07 -23.67 -6.60
CA GLY A 325 19.16 -23.30 -8.01
C GLY A 325 20.18 -22.19 -8.24
N THR A 326 20.10 -21.53 -9.41
CA THR A 326 20.92 -20.35 -9.70
C THR A 326 20.11 -19.07 -9.57
N TYR A 327 20.79 -17.95 -9.36
CA TYR A 327 20.15 -16.64 -9.26
C TYR A 327 19.37 -16.30 -10.54
N GLU A 328 19.94 -16.63 -11.69
CA GLU A 328 19.38 -16.43 -13.02
C GLU A 328 18.10 -17.26 -13.23
N SER A 329 18.09 -18.52 -12.77
CA SER A 329 16.89 -19.36 -12.85
C SER A 329 15.72 -18.79 -12.03
N GLY A 330 16.00 -18.17 -10.88
CA GLY A 330 15.00 -17.55 -10.03
C GLY A 330 14.36 -16.33 -10.70
N ILE A 331 15.17 -15.49 -11.36
CA ILE A 331 14.69 -14.33 -12.13
C ILE A 331 13.88 -14.79 -13.34
N ALA A 332 14.37 -15.77 -14.09
CA ALA A 332 13.68 -16.27 -15.28
C ALA A 332 12.28 -16.82 -14.92
N HIS A 333 12.17 -17.58 -13.82
CA HIS A 333 10.90 -18.10 -13.35
C HIS A 333 9.94 -16.98 -12.90
N TYR A 334 10.46 -15.95 -12.22
CA TYR A 334 9.66 -14.77 -11.85
C TYR A 334 9.15 -14.01 -13.08
N LEU A 335 10.01 -13.75 -14.07
CA LEU A 335 9.64 -13.09 -15.32
C LEU A 335 8.59 -13.90 -16.09
N GLN A 336 8.76 -15.22 -16.20
CA GLN A 336 7.78 -16.09 -16.86
C GLN A 336 6.41 -15.99 -16.20
N ARG A 337 6.35 -16.06 -14.86
CA ARG A 337 5.09 -15.92 -14.11
C ARG A 337 4.47 -14.54 -14.31
N ALA A 338 5.27 -13.47 -14.28
CA ALA A 338 4.81 -12.12 -14.53
C ALA A 338 4.19 -12.00 -15.93
N LEU A 339 4.88 -12.47 -16.98
CA LEU A 339 4.38 -12.42 -18.36
C LEU A 339 3.06 -13.17 -18.56
N ILE A 340 2.90 -14.34 -17.90
CA ILE A 340 1.63 -15.08 -17.93
C ILE A 340 0.49 -14.23 -17.34
N MET A 341 0.74 -13.57 -16.20
CA MET A 341 -0.25 -12.69 -15.57
C MET A 341 -0.55 -11.45 -16.42
N MET A 342 0.47 -10.83 -17.03
CA MET A 342 0.29 -9.68 -17.92
C MET A 342 -0.63 -10.01 -19.10
N ARG A 343 -0.40 -11.17 -19.74
CA ARG A 343 -1.22 -11.63 -20.88
C ARG A 343 -2.63 -12.01 -20.44
N ARG A 344 -2.78 -12.66 -19.28
CA ARG A 344 -4.10 -12.96 -18.69
C ARG A 344 -4.89 -11.68 -18.40
N ASN A 345 -4.20 -10.62 -17.97
CA ASN A 345 -4.78 -9.30 -17.69
C ASN A 345 -4.93 -8.43 -18.96
N GLN A 346 -4.71 -8.99 -20.15
CA GLN A 346 -4.83 -8.32 -21.45
C GLN A 346 -3.99 -7.04 -21.55
N LEU A 347 -2.81 -7.04 -20.94
CA LEU A 347 -1.90 -5.90 -21.05
C LEU A 347 -1.29 -5.81 -22.47
N PRO A 348 -0.99 -4.59 -22.97
CA PRO A 348 -0.36 -4.41 -24.28
C PRO A 348 0.98 -5.16 -24.39
N GLU A 349 1.22 -5.85 -25.52
CA GLU A 349 2.44 -6.67 -25.72
C GLU A 349 3.74 -5.85 -25.61
N ARG A 350 3.71 -4.54 -25.95
CA ARG A 350 4.84 -3.63 -25.73
C ARG A 350 5.38 -3.63 -24.29
N LEU A 351 4.50 -3.86 -23.31
CA LEU A 351 4.89 -3.91 -21.90
C LEU A 351 5.48 -5.27 -21.53
N CYS A 352 5.00 -6.35 -22.15
CA CYS A 352 5.61 -7.67 -22.06
C CYS A 352 7.04 -7.63 -22.64
N GLU A 353 7.22 -7.01 -23.80
CA GLU A 353 8.54 -6.81 -24.44
C GLU A 353 9.48 -6.01 -23.54
N GLN A 354 9.02 -4.88 -22.99
CA GLN A 354 9.80 -4.08 -22.04
C GLN A 354 10.18 -4.87 -20.77
N ALA A 355 9.28 -5.67 -20.21
CA ALA A 355 9.60 -6.53 -19.06
C ALA A 355 10.69 -7.55 -19.42
N MET A 356 10.66 -8.10 -20.64
CA MET A 356 11.70 -8.98 -21.17
C MET A 356 13.03 -8.25 -21.42
N GLU A 357 13.01 -7.02 -21.91
CA GLU A 357 14.23 -6.21 -22.07
C GLU A 357 14.88 -5.90 -20.72
N VAL A 358 14.09 -5.61 -19.68
CA VAL A 358 14.59 -5.23 -18.36
C VAL A 358 15.11 -6.43 -17.56
N LEU A 359 14.50 -7.61 -17.67
CA LEU A 359 14.81 -8.77 -16.81
C LEU A 359 15.31 -10.01 -17.56
N GLY A 360 15.17 -10.05 -18.89
CA GLY A 360 15.33 -11.26 -19.68
C GLY A 360 16.72 -11.45 -20.31
N ASP A 361 17.60 -10.44 -20.28
CA ASP A 361 18.94 -10.56 -20.85
C ASP A 361 19.95 -11.16 -19.84
N PRO A 362 20.47 -12.38 -20.08
CA PRO A 362 21.44 -13.02 -19.19
C PRO A 362 22.75 -12.25 -19.04
N LEU A 363 23.15 -11.47 -20.06
CA LEU A 363 24.41 -10.74 -20.05
C LEU A 363 24.39 -9.54 -19.09
N THR A 364 23.20 -9.02 -18.76
CA THR A 364 23.02 -7.88 -17.86
C THR A 364 22.64 -8.31 -16.44
N LEU A 365 22.47 -9.61 -16.15
CA LEU A 365 21.99 -10.08 -14.84
C LEU A 365 22.91 -9.69 -13.67
N ALA A 366 24.22 -9.61 -13.89
CA ALA A 366 25.16 -9.12 -12.87
C ALA A 366 24.96 -7.63 -12.57
N GLU A 367 24.76 -6.81 -13.59
CA GLU A 367 24.46 -5.39 -13.46
C GLU A 367 23.07 -5.17 -12.82
N LEU A 368 22.09 -6.00 -13.19
CA LEU A 368 20.76 -6.02 -12.60
C LEU A 368 20.81 -6.34 -11.10
N ARG A 369 21.63 -7.32 -10.68
CA ARG A 369 21.83 -7.63 -9.27
C ARG A 369 22.46 -6.46 -8.53
N ALA A 370 23.49 -5.83 -9.09
CA ALA A 370 24.14 -4.66 -8.47
C ALA A 370 23.18 -3.47 -8.34
N ARG A 371 22.37 -3.21 -9.37
CA ARG A 371 21.34 -2.17 -9.36
C ARG A 371 20.26 -2.46 -8.32
N ALA A 372 19.72 -3.68 -8.30
CA ALA A 372 18.68 -4.07 -7.34
C ALA A 372 19.19 -4.06 -5.90
N THR A 373 20.46 -4.40 -5.66
CA THR A 373 21.10 -4.29 -4.33
C THR A 373 21.19 -2.83 -3.89
N THR A 374 21.58 -1.93 -4.80
CA THR A 374 21.65 -0.49 -4.54
C THR A 374 20.26 0.08 -4.28
N GLU A 375 19.26 -0.34 -5.07
CA GLU A 375 17.87 0.04 -4.90
C GLU A 375 17.34 -0.41 -3.53
N ALA A 376 17.46 -1.69 -3.18
CA ALA A 376 17.06 -2.21 -1.87
C ALA A 376 17.76 -1.49 -0.70
N GLN A 377 19.04 -1.12 -0.85
CA GLN A 377 19.77 -0.38 0.18
C GLN A 377 19.31 1.07 0.30
N SER A 378 18.93 1.71 -0.80
CA SER A 378 18.50 3.12 -0.81
C SER A 378 17.02 3.29 -0.43
N SER A 379 16.16 2.37 -0.85
CA SER A 379 14.71 2.43 -0.65
C SER A 379 14.32 1.72 0.66
N LEU A 380 14.69 0.45 0.84
CA LEU A 380 14.36 -0.35 2.04
C LEU A 380 15.38 -0.19 3.17
N GLY A 381 16.56 0.38 2.88
CA GLY A 381 17.68 0.41 3.81
C GLY A 381 18.40 -0.94 3.97
N LEU A 382 18.04 -1.96 3.19
CA LEU A 382 18.47 -3.35 3.39
C LEU A 382 19.68 -3.76 2.56
N SER A 383 20.56 -4.52 3.20
CA SER A 383 21.65 -5.20 2.50
C SER A 383 21.21 -6.56 1.96
N GLU A 384 21.96 -7.09 1.00
CA GLU A 384 21.72 -8.45 0.48
C GLU A 384 21.81 -9.51 1.59
N ALA A 385 22.77 -9.36 2.53
CA ALA A 385 22.91 -10.26 3.66
C ALA A 385 21.65 -10.31 4.54
N GLN A 386 21.00 -9.15 4.75
CA GLN A 386 19.76 -9.05 5.52
C GLN A 386 18.57 -9.62 4.76
N LEU A 387 18.49 -9.40 3.45
CA LEU A 387 17.49 -10.05 2.59
C LEU A 387 17.62 -11.57 2.65
N VAL A 388 18.85 -12.10 2.52
CA VAL A 388 19.14 -13.53 2.66
C VAL A 388 18.80 -14.02 4.06
N CYS A 389 19.13 -13.28 5.12
CA CYS A 389 18.74 -13.66 6.48
C CYS A 389 17.20 -13.77 6.63
N MET A 390 16.43 -12.84 6.07
CA MET A 390 14.95 -12.91 6.05
C MET A 390 14.41 -14.08 5.20
N LEU A 391 15.11 -14.45 4.12
CA LEU A 391 14.77 -15.63 3.32
C LEU A 391 14.84 -16.93 4.14
N PHE A 392 15.65 -16.97 5.20
CA PHE A 392 15.68 -18.12 6.11
C PHE A 392 14.79 -17.97 7.34
N ALA A 393 14.45 -16.73 7.73
CA ALA A 393 13.74 -16.43 8.98
C ALA A 393 14.31 -17.19 10.20
N PRO A 394 15.64 -17.15 10.44
CA PRO A 394 16.32 -18.13 11.28
C PRO A 394 16.02 -18.01 12.78
N PHE A 395 15.48 -16.87 13.22
CA PHE A 395 15.38 -16.54 14.64
C PHE A 395 14.06 -16.95 15.30
N GLY A 396 12.99 -17.15 14.52
CA GLY A 396 11.68 -17.53 15.04
C GLY A 396 11.64 -18.93 15.64
N ASN A 397 10.62 -19.22 16.45
CA ASN A 397 10.37 -20.56 17.02
C ASN A 397 11.61 -21.15 17.71
N LYS A 398 12.16 -20.42 18.70
CA LYS A 398 13.41 -20.79 19.40
C LYS A 398 14.59 -21.02 18.45
N ALA A 399 14.64 -20.26 17.36
CA ALA A 399 15.65 -20.33 16.31
C ALA A 399 15.82 -21.71 15.65
N ALA A 400 14.70 -22.42 15.41
CA ALA A 400 14.69 -23.76 14.83
C ALA A 400 15.40 -23.86 13.45
N LEU A 401 15.48 -22.76 12.70
CA LEU A 401 16.08 -22.69 11.36
C LEU A 401 17.50 -22.11 11.35
N LEU A 402 18.03 -21.70 12.52
CA LEU A 402 19.33 -21.05 12.62
C LEU A 402 20.46 -21.96 12.17
N GLU A 403 20.48 -23.22 12.59
CA GLU A 403 21.55 -24.14 12.19
C GLU A 403 21.61 -24.31 10.65
N ARG A 404 20.45 -24.40 9.99
CA ARG A 404 20.36 -24.49 8.53
C ARG A 404 20.90 -23.22 7.86
N PHE A 405 20.50 -22.05 8.35
CA PHE A 405 21.00 -20.78 7.87
C PHE A 405 22.54 -20.68 8.00
N LEU A 406 23.08 -21.07 9.15
CA LEU A 406 24.52 -21.07 9.38
C LEU A 406 25.24 -22.05 8.45
N ARG A 407 24.75 -23.28 8.28
CA ARG A 407 25.37 -24.27 7.37
C ARG A 407 25.45 -23.76 5.94
N GLN A 408 24.41 -23.09 5.47
CA GLN A 408 24.30 -22.63 4.09
C GLN A 408 25.04 -21.30 3.82
N CYS A 409 24.90 -20.33 4.73
CA CYS A 409 25.34 -18.96 4.50
C CYS A 409 26.57 -18.55 5.33
N HIS A 410 26.75 -19.13 6.52
CA HIS A 410 27.78 -18.71 7.49
C HIS A 410 28.43 -19.90 8.22
N PRO A 411 29.10 -20.84 7.50
CA PRO A 411 29.56 -22.09 8.10
C PRO A 411 30.59 -21.88 9.23
N GLY A 412 31.38 -20.80 9.17
CA GLY A 412 32.32 -20.43 10.22
C GLY A 412 31.66 -20.08 11.57
N MET A 413 30.39 -19.66 11.57
CA MET A 413 29.65 -19.30 12.78
C MET A 413 28.92 -20.48 13.43
N LEU A 414 28.97 -21.68 12.83
CA LEU A 414 28.37 -22.89 13.43
C LEU A 414 28.96 -23.22 14.81
N VAL A 415 30.25 -22.93 15.01
CA VAL A 415 30.93 -23.16 16.29
C VAL A 415 30.34 -22.30 17.41
N ALA A 416 29.79 -21.13 17.07
CA ALA A 416 29.17 -20.19 18.00
C ALA A 416 27.66 -20.46 18.22
N LEU A 417 27.09 -21.53 17.66
CA LEU A 417 25.66 -21.83 17.77
C LEU A 417 25.12 -21.79 19.22
N PRO A 418 25.78 -22.40 20.23
CA PRO A 418 25.31 -22.31 21.62
C PRO A 418 25.27 -20.88 22.16
N GLU A 419 26.29 -20.09 21.84
CA GLU A 419 26.40 -18.69 22.27
C GLU A 419 25.38 -17.80 21.54
N LEU A 420 25.06 -18.08 20.27
CA LEU A 420 23.98 -17.41 19.55
C LEU A 420 22.62 -17.65 20.22
N HIS A 421 22.32 -18.89 20.64
CA HIS A 421 21.11 -19.18 21.42
C HIS A 421 21.10 -18.43 22.76
N ARG A 422 22.22 -18.38 23.47
CA ARG A 422 22.34 -17.62 24.71
C ARG A 422 22.08 -16.13 24.52
N ALA A 423 22.64 -15.54 23.47
CA ALA A 423 22.43 -14.14 23.11
C ALA A 423 20.94 -13.82 22.89
N MET A 424 20.25 -14.63 22.09
CA MET A 424 18.82 -14.45 21.81
C MET A 424 17.92 -14.68 23.03
N GLN A 425 18.37 -15.49 23.99
CA GLN A 425 17.70 -15.68 25.28
C GLN A 425 17.92 -14.49 26.25
N GLY A 426 18.81 -13.54 25.92
CA GLY A 426 19.14 -12.39 26.76
C GLY A 426 20.28 -12.63 27.75
N HIS A 427 21.04 -13.72 27.62
CA HIS A 427 22.22 -13.95 28.44
C HIS A 427 23.42 -13.13 27.93
N PRO A 428 24.35 -12.73 28.83
CA PRO A 428 25.56 -12.06 28.40
C PRO A 428 26.43 -13.02 27.57
N VAL A 429 26.92 -12.51 26.44
CA VAL A 429 27.83 -13.17 25.50
C VAL A 429 28.90 -12.17 25.03
N VAL A 430 29.89 -12.63 24.29
CA VAL A 430 30.95 -11.77 23.74
C VAL A 430 30.37 -10.77 22.73
N ASP A 431 30.81 -9.50 22.80
CA ASP A 431 30.32 -8.41 21.95
C ASP A 431 30.38 -8.72 20.44
N GLN A 432 31.37 -9.49 20.00
CA GLN A 432 31.49 -9.91 18.60
C GLN A 432 30.28 -10.72 18.11
N ILE A 433 29.68 -11.54 18.97
CA ILE A 433 28.50 -12.35 18.64
C ILE A 433 27.27 -11.44 18.54
N MET A 434 27.16 -10.46 19.44
CA MET A 434 26.09 -9.47 19.42
C MET A 434 26.16 -8.62 18.14
N GLN A 435 27.36 -8.14 17.80
CA GLN A 435 27.57 -7.35 16.58
C GLN A 435 27.25 -8.17 15.33
N TRP A 436 27.70 -9.42 15.26
CA TRP A 436 27.39 -10.29 14.13
C TRP A 436 25.89 -10.51 13.94
N LEU A 437 25.14 -10.72 15.03
CA LEU A 437 23.68 -10.85 15.00
C LEU A 437 23.02 -9.58 14.44
N VAL A 438 23.50 -8.41 14.84
CA VAL A 438 22.99 -7.13 14.35
C VAL A 438 23.31 -6.94 12.87
N ASP A 439 24.53 -7.24 12.44
CA ASP A 439 24.96 -7.03 11.06
C ASP A 439 24.20 -7.93 10.08
N VAL A 440 24.03 -9.21 10.43
CA VAL A 440 23.38 -10.21 9.56
C VAL A 440 21.86 -10.04 9.49
N SER A 441 21.22 -9.68 10.61
CA SER A 441 19.77 -9.54 10.68
C SER A 441 19.28 -8.13 10.39
N GLY A 442 20.11 -7.11 10.63
CA GLY A 442 19.69 -5.71 10.63
C GLY A 442 18.86 -5.30 11.86
N LEU A 443 18.62 -6.22 12.81
CA LEU A 443 17.82 -6.01 14.02
C LEU A 443 18.71 -5.91 15.26
N SER A 444 18.26 -5.18 16.28
CA SER A 444 18.91 -5.21 17.59
C SER A 444 18.72 -6.58 18.25
N VAL A 445 19.65 -6.97 19.13
CA VAL A 445 19.57 -8.27 19.81
C VAL A 445 18.32 -8.40 20.69
N SER A 446 17.80 -7.28 21.22
CA SER A 446 16.53 -7.30 21.95
C SER A 446 15.34 -7.68 21.05
N LEU A 447 15.29 -7.19 19.81
CA LEU A 447 14.27 -7.55 18.82
C LEU A 447 14.41 -8.99 18.33
N ILE A 448 15.65 -9.46 18.10
CA ILE A 448 15.92 -10.87 17.79
C ILE A 448 15.45 -11.76 18.94
N GLY A 449 15.69 -11.36 20.19
CA GLY A 449 15.21 -12.07 21.37
C GLY A 449 13.69 -12.10 21.50
N LYS A 450 12.97 -11.07 21.00
CA LYS A 450 11.51 -11.12 20.86
C LYS A 450 11.12 -12.19 19.84
N LEU A 451 11.68 -12.16 18.63
CA LEU A 451 11.43 -13.17 17.57
C LEU A 451 11.70 -14.61 18.08
N TYR A 452 12.77 -14.80 18.86
CA TYR A 452 13.12 -16.09 19.45
C TYR A 452 12.02 -16.71 20.31
N ARG A 453 11.25 -15.88 21.01
CA ARG A 453 10.16 -16.29 21.92
C ARG A 453 8.81 -16.40 21.23
N MET A 454 8.65 -15.80 20.05
CA MET A 454 7.39 -15.82 19.29
C MET A 454 7.06 -17.24 18.81
N ALA A 455 5.78 -17.59 18.89
CA ALA A 455 5.27 -18.88 18.45
C ALA A 455 5.38 -19.01 16.91
N PRO A 456 5.50 -20.24 16.36
CA PRO A 456 5.42 -20.43 14.91
C PRO A 456 4.06 -19.92 14.39
N LEU A 457 4.06 -19.39 13.17
CA LEU A 457 2.82 -19.07 12.48
C LEU A 457 2.10 -20.37 12.12
N SER A 458 0.84 -20.52 12.49
CA SER A 458 0.08 -21.73 12.14
C SER A 458 -0.25 -21.71 10.65
N THR A 459 0.05 -22.80 9.92
CA THR A 459 -0.29 -22.93 8.49
C THR A 459 -1.79 -22.82 8.21
N LEU A 460 -2.66 -23.06 9.21
CA LEU A 460 -4.11 -22.88 9.11
C LEU A 460 -4.56 -21.40 9.18
N GLU A 461 -3.79 -20.54 9.85
CA GLU A 461 -4.09 -19.09 9.97
C GLU A 461 -3.61 -18.32 8.73
N ILE A 462 -2.62 -18.86 8.02
CA ILE A 462 -2.09 -18.30 6.78
C ILE A 462 -2.67 -18.98 5.54
N GLY A 463 -2.87 -20.30 5.58
CA GLY A 463 -3.36 -21.10 4.44
C GLY A 463 -4.81 -20.79 4.04
N ALA A 464 -5.66 -20.38 4.97
CA ALA A 464 -7.00 -19.87 4.66
C ALA A 464 -6.97 -18.50 3.92
N VAL A 465 -5.81 -17.83 3.92
CA VAL A 465 -5.57 -16.52 3.29
C VAL A 465 -4.64 -16.64 2.06
N GLU A 466 -3.75 -17.65 2.02
CA GLU A 466 -2.87 -17.94 0.89
C GLU A 466 -3.54 -18.81 -0.19
N SER A 467 -4.52 -19.67 0.15
CA SER A 467 -5.22 -20.51 -0.85
C SER A 467 -6.07 -19.71 -1.85
N THR A 468 -6.35 -18.44 -1.59
CA THR A 468 -7.04 -17.53 -2.53
C THR A 468 -6.09 -16.65 -3.35
N GLY A 469 -4.80 -16.61 -2.99
CA GLY A 469 -3.72 -15.98 -3.76
C GLY A 469 -2.91 -16.97 -4.60
N GLY A 470 -3.05 -18.28 -4.34
CA GLY A 470 -2.33 -19.36 -5.00
C GLY A 470 -3.18 -20.26 -5.91
N ASP A 471 -4.46 -20.49 -5.60
CA ASP A 471 -5.40 -21.20 -6.46
C ASP A 471 -6.39 -20.22 -7.06
N HIS A 472 -6.21 -19.91 -8.35
CA HIS A 472 -7.20 -19.20 -9.15
C HIS A 472 -8.01 -20.22 -9.95
N ASP A 473 -8.94 -20.90 -9.27
CA ASP A 473 -9.95 -21.70 -9.93
C ASP A 473 -11.18 -20.88 -10.31
N GLU A 474 -11.46 -21.00 -11.61
CA GLU A 474 -12.75 -21.06 -12.28
C GLU A 474 -13.85 -20.07 -11.88
N GLU A 475 -14.09 -19.09 -12.77
CA GLU A 475 -15.46 -18.90 -13.21
C GLU A 475 -15.50 -18.62 -14.73
N THR A 476 -16.13 -19.56 -15.40
CA THR A 476 -16.59 -19.59 -16.78
C THR A 476 -17.30 -18.30 -17.16
N GLY A 477 -16.96 -17.78 -18.34
CA GLY A 477 -17.71 -16.71 -18.97
C GLY A 477 -19.12 -17.17 -19.32
N GLU A 478 -20.09 -16.78 -18.51
CA GLU A 478 -21.49 -16.68 -18.93
C GLU A 478 -21.74 -15.27 -19.44
N ASP A 479 -21.52 -15.08 -20.74
CA ASP A 479 -22.38 -14.20 -21.53
C ASP A 479 -22.29 -14.58 -23.01
N ALA A 480 -22.99 -15.67 -23.37
CA ALA A 480 -23.31 -15.99 -24.75
C ALA A 480 -24.84 -16.07 -24.89
N SER A 481 -25.47 -14.91 -24.98
CA SER A 481 -26.86 -14.80 -25.44
C SER A 481 -26.90 -14.35 -26.91
N GLN A 482 -27.12 -15.35 -27.76
CA GLN A 482 -27.96 -15.34 -28.96
C GLN A 482 -27.82 -14.17 -29.96
N VAL A 483 -27.17 -14.46 -31.09
CA VAL A 483 -27.75 -14.13 -32.40
C VAL A 483 -27.69 -15.38 -33.26
N GLY A 484 -28.86 -15.96 -33.52
CA GLY A 484 -29.03 -17.05 -34.46
C GLY A 484 -29.09 -16.50 -35.88
N GLU A 485 -28.45 -17.21 -36.81
CA GLU A 485 -28.90 -17.26 -38.19
C GLU A 485 -28.62 -18.66 -38.75
N ARG A 486 -29.71 -19.42 -38.88
CA ARG A 486 -29.74 -20.67 -39.63
C ARG A 486 -29.58 -20.32 -41.10
N SER A 487 -28.60 -20.91 -41.77
CA SER A 487 -28.64 -21.08 -43.21
C SER A 487 -28.42 -22.55 -43.54
N ALA A 488 -29.47 -23.15 -44.08
CA ALA A 488 -29.49 -24.50 -44.59
C ALA A 488 -28.86 -24.54 -45.99
N GLY A 489 -28.24 -25.66 -46.37
CA GLY A 489 -28.21 -26.05 -47.78
C GLY A 489 -26.96 -26.79 -48.26
N ARG A 490 -27.01 -28.11 -48.09
CA ARG A 490 -26.34 -29.19 -48.84
C ARG A 490 -24.84 -29.39 -48.67
#